data_AF-A0A933PS29-F1
#
_entry.id   AF-A0A933PS29-F1
#
_cell.length_a   1.000
_cell.length_b   1.000
_cell.length_c   1.000
_cell.angle_alpha   90.00
_cell.angle_beta   90.00
_cell.angle_gamma   90.00
#
_symmetry.space_group_name_H-M   'P 1'
#
loop_
_entity.id
_entity.type
_entity.pdbx_description
1 polymer ?
#
loop_
_entity_poly.entity_id
_entity_poly.type
_entity_poly.pdbx_seq_one_letter_code
_entity_poly.pdbx_strand_id
1 'polypeptide(L)'
;LVIVTRKRSLVTLNYEKQGAEVLIAKGKGSRIALKDLFKILAKRGIVHILVEGGGELIASLIEEHLADRFLFFIAPKIIGGRDAITSVEGSGIKTMGEVVTLKNMTIKRFLKDILIEAEA
;
A
#
# COMPACT_ATOMS: atom_id res chain seq x y z
N LEU A 1 -8.07 -10.09 -4.99
CA LEU A 1 -6.61 -9.82 -4.91
C LEU A 1 -6.19 -9.07 -6.17
N VAL A 2 -5.67 -7.85 -6.05
CA VAL A 2 -5.11 -7.09 -7.19
C VAL A 2 -3.59 -7.14 -7.08
N ILE A 3 -2.92 -7.62 -8.12
CA ILE A 3 -1.46 -7.62 -8.20
C ILE A 3 -1.04 -6.54 -9.18
N VAL A 4 -0.16 -5.64 -8.72
CA VAL A 4 0.30 -4.48 -9.49
C VAL A 4 1.69 -4.78 -10.05
N THR A 5 1.89 -4.56 -11.35
CA THR A 5 3.18 -4.75 -12.02
C THR A 5 3.54 -3.56 -12.89
N ARG A 6 4.84 -3.27 -13.03
CA ARG A 6 5.35 -2.07 -13.72
C ARG A 6 5.08 -2.08 -15.23
N LYS A 7 4.94 -3.26 -15.83
CA LYS A 7 4.76 -3.41 -17.29
C LYS A 7 4.01 -4.70 -17.60
N ARG A 8 3.25 -4.67 -18.70
CA ARG A 8 2.74 -5.89 -19.33
C ARG A 8 3.91 -6.73 -19.83
N SER A 9 3.94 -8.00 -19.45
CA SER A 9 4.99 -8.96 -19.78
C SER A 9 4.41 -10.35 -20.10
N LEU A 10 5.26 -11.29 -20.51
CA LEU A 10 4.88 -12.70 -20.67
C LEU A 10 4.24 -13.27 -19.40
N VAL A 11 4.66 -12.79 -18.22
CA VAL A 11 4.07 -13.19 -16.92
C VAL A 11 2.61 -12.75 -16.84
N THR A 12 2.29 -11.51 -17.23
CA THR A 12 0.88 -11.04 -17.23
C THR A 12 0.01 -11.78 -18.23
N LEU A 13 0.55 -12.20 -19.38
CA LEU A 13 -0.16 -13.03 -20.34
C LEU A 13 -0.48 -14.43 -19.79
N ASN A 14 0.40 -14.96 -18.93
CA ASN A 14 0.15 -16.24 -18.25
C ASN A 14 -1.00 -16.13 -17.24
N TYR A 15 -1.10 -15.00 -16.52
CA TYR A 15 -2.23 -14.78 -15.61
C TYR A 15 -3.57 -14.68 -16.35
N GLU A 16 -3.61 -14.02 -17.52
CA GLU A 16 -4.83 -14.01 -18.36
C GLU A 16 -5.26 -15.42 -18.76
N LYS A 17 -4.30 -16.28 -19.14
CA LYS A 17 -4.57 -17.70 -19.45
C LYS A 17 -5.09 -18.50 -18.24
N GLN A 18 -4.76 -18.06 -17.03
CA GLN A 18 -5.24 -18.66 -15.79
C GLN A 18 -6.57 -18.03 -15.30
N GLY A 19 -7.19 -17.16 -16.11
CA GLY A 19 -8.48 -16.54 -15.81
C GLY A 19 -8.41 -15.21 -15.07
N ALA A 20 -7.22 -14.62 -14.89
CA ALA A 20 -7.10 -13.29 -14.30
C ALA A 20 -7.50 -12.20 -15.31
N GLU A 21 -8.27 -11.20 -14.86
CA GLU A 21 -8.48 -9.96 -15.63
C GLU A 21 -7.23 -9.08 -15.54
N VAL A 22 -6.71 -8.62 -16.69
CA VAL A 22 -5.62 -7.64 -16.72
C VAL A 22 -6.16 -6.25 -16.98
N LEU A 23 -5.96 -5.38 -15.99
CA LEU A 23 -6.28 -3.97 -16.08
C LEU A 23 -5.07 -3.18 -16.56
N ILE A 24 -5.28 -2.28 -17.51
CA ILE A 24 -4.24 -1.37 -17.99
C ILE A 24 -4.46 -0.01 -17.34
N ALA A 25 -3.57 0.36 -16.43
CA ALA A 25 -3.51 1.68 -15.81
C ALA A 25 -2.35 2.50 -16.39
N LYS A 26 -2.45 3.82 -16.31
CA LYS A 26 -1.37 4.73 -16.70
C LYS A 26 -0.11 4.51 -15.85
N GLY A 27 1.05 4.71 -16.48
CA GLY A 27 2.34 4.73 -15.80
C GLY A 27 2.67 6.10 -15.19
N LYS A 28 3.47 6.10 -14.13
CA LYS A 28 4.15 7.26 -13.53
C LYS A 28 5.63 6.88 -13.38
N GLY A 29 6.45 7.28 -14.35
CA GLY A 29 7.85 6.81 -14.45
C GLY A 29 7.91 5.29 -14.59
N SER A 30 8.65 4.63 -13.70
CA SER A 30 8.77 3.15 -13.64
C SER A 30 7.70 2.47 -12.78
N ARG A 31 6.71 3.22 -12.28
CA ARG A 31 5.63 2.73 -11.41
C ARG A 31 4.27 2.90 -12.10
N ILE A 32 3.23 2.28 -11.56
CA ILE A 32 1.84 2.56 -11.95
C ILE A 32 1.38 3.84 -11.26
N ALA A 33 0.57 4.65 -11.95
CA ALA A 33 -0.13 5.77 -11.34
C ALA A 33 -1.32 5.25 -10.51
N LEU A 34 -1.17 5.20 -9.18
CA LEU A 34 -2.19 4.64 -8.27
C LEU A 34 -3.55 5.33 -8.40
N LYS A 35 -3.57 6.66 -8.58
CA LYS A 35 -4.80 7.43 -8.85
C LYS A 35 -5.57 6.95 -10.07
N ASP A 36 -4.87 6.52 -11.13
CA ASP A 36 -5.50 6.01 -12.34
C ASP A 36 -6.06 4.60 -12.11
N LEU A 37 -5.28 3.73 -11.47
CA LEU A 37 -5.73 2.40 -11.05
C LEU A 37 -6.99 2.48 -10.18
N PHE A 38 -7.02 3.37 -9.18
CA PHE A 38 -8.17 3.49 -8.29
C PHE A 38 -9.42 3.99 -9.02
N LYS A 39 -9.28 4.89 -10.02
CA LYS A 39 -10.39 5.28 -10.89
C LYS A 39 -10.92 4.12 -11.72
N ILE A 40 -10.04 3.25 -12.23
CA ILE A 40 -10.43 2.05 -12.99
C ILE A 40 -11.21 1.07 -12.09
N LEU A 41 -10.77 0.89 -10.85
CA LEU A 41 -11.43 0.04 -9.86
C LEU A 41 -12.78 0.62 -9.41
N ALA A 42 -12.85 1.93 -9.16
CA ALA A 42 -14.08 2.62 -8.79
C ALA A 42 -15.17 2.49 -9.88
N LYS A 43 -14.80 2.60 -11.16
CA LYS A 43 -15.72 2.37 -12.30
C LYS A 43 -16.28 0.95 -12.37
N ARG A 44 -15.66 -0.01 -11.68
CA ARG A 44 -16.13 -1.40 -11.53
C ARG A 44 -16.92 -1.63 -10.24
N GLY A 45 -17.23 -0.57 -9.49
CA GLY A 45 -17.95 -0.66 -8.21
C GLY A 45 -17.08 -1.06 -7.02
N ILE A 46 -15.75 -1.12 -7.18
CA ILE A 46 -14.83 -1.41 -6.08
C ILE A 46 -14.52 -0.10 -5.35
N VAL A 47 -15.11 0.07 -4.16
CA VAL A 47 -15.04 1.31 -3.36
C VAL A 47 -14.27 1.16 -2.05
N HIS A 48 -13.96 -0.07 -1.64
CA HIS A 48 -13.09 -0.36 -0.50
C HIS A 48 -11.95 -1.27 -0.96
N ILE A 49 -10.72 -0.85 -0.66
CA ILE A 49 -9.51 -1.56 -1.05
C ILE A 49 -8.65 -1.73 0.19
N LEU A 50 -8.35 -2.98 0.54
CA LEU A 50 -7.28 -3.29 1.47
C LEU A 50 -5.98 -3.36 0.66
N VAL A 51 -5.01 -2.51 1.02
CA VAL A 51 -3.68 -2.53 0.39
C VAL A 51 -2.68 -3.14 1.37
N GLU A 52 -2.08 -4.23 0.93
CA GLU A 52 -0.98 -4.91 1.60
C GLU A 52 0.21 -4.95 0.64
N GLY A 53 1.42 -4.81 1.16
CA GLY A 53 2.63 -4.84 0.33
C GLY A 53 3.86 -4.32 1.07
N GLY A 54 4.97 -4.20 0.34
CA GLY A 54 6.20 -3.64 0.87
C GLY A 54 6.10 -2.13 1.13
N GLY A 55 7.00 -1.61 1.96
CA GLY A 55 6.96 -0.22 2.41
C GLY A 55 7.01 0.83 1.29
N GLU A 56 7.49 0.48 0.08
CA GLU A 56 7.46 1.38 -1.09
C GLU A 56 6.06 1.62 -1.67
N LEU A 57 5.21 0.59 -1.66
CA LEU A 57 3.82 0.73 -2.08
C LEU A 57 3.06 1.57 -1.06
N ILE A 58 3.30 1.31 0.23
CA ILE A 58 2.69 2.04 1.35
C ILE A 58 3.11 3.51 1.29
N ALA A 59 4.40 3.80 1.12
CA ALA A 59 4.92 5.16 0.95
C ALA A 59 4.25 5.89 -0.22
N SER A 60 4.08 5.23 -1.37
CA SER A 60 3.41 5.81 -2.54
C SER A 60 1.95 6.20 -2.26
N LEU A 61 1.23 5.45 -1.41
CA LEU A 61 -0.14 5.78 -1.01
C LEU A 61 -0.19 6.99 -0.07
N ILE A 62 0.74 7.05 0.89
CA ILE A 62 0.86 8.14 1.86
C ILE A 62 1.22 9.44 1.12
N GLU A 63 2.26 9.43 0.30
CA GLU A 63 2.71 10.59 -0.49
C GLU A 63 1.59 11.13 -1.40
N GLU A 64 0.79 10.24 -2.00
CA GLU A 64 -0.29 10.63 -2.90
C GLU A 64 -1.63 10.94 -2.21
N HIS A 65 -1.68 10.82 -0.88
CA HIS A 65 -2.87 11.02 -0.03
C HIS A 65 -4.04 10.10 -0.45
N LEU A 66 -3.75 8.80 -0.56
CA LEU A 66 -4.67 7.76 -1.05
C LEU A 66 -5.05 6.72 0.00
N ALA A 67 -4.63 6.90 1.25
CA ALA A 67 -4.93 6.01 2.35
C ALA A 67 -5.78 6.72 3.41
N ASP A 68 -6.98 6.20 3.64
CA ASP A 68 -7.92 6.76 4.63
C ASP A 68 -7.74 6.14 6.01
N ARG A 69 -7.36 4.85 6.06
CA ARG A 69 -7.25 4.05 7.30
C ARG A 69 -5.95 3.27 7.33
N PHE A 70 -5.35 3.19 8.51
CA PHE A 70 -4.07 2.53 8.76
C PHE A 70 -4.25 1.42 9.80
N LEU A 71 -3.65 0.26 9.52
CA LEU A 71 -3.60 -0.88 10.43
C LEU A 71 -2.14 -1.31 10.60
N PHE A 72 -1.59 -1.13 11.80
CA PHE A 72 -0.22 -1.54 12.14
C PHE A 72 -0.26 -2.79 13.02
N PHE A 73 0.28 -3.90 12.52
CA PHE A 73 0.46 -5.13 13.29
C PHE A 73 1.90 -5.20 13.81
N ILE A 74 2.07 -5.21 15.14
CA ILE A 74 3.38 -5.23 15.79
C ILE A 74 3.50 -6.49 16.64
N ALA A 75 4.45 -7.35 16.29
CA ALA A 75 4.80 -8.55 17.04
C ALA A 75 5.85 -8.25 18.13
N PRO A 76 5.91 -9.02 19.23
CA PRO A 76 6.92 -8.86 20.29
C PRO A 76 8.27 -9.45 19.85
N LYS A 77 8.82 -8.94 18.75
CA LYS A 77 10.05 -9.43 18.09
C LYS A 77 10.93 -8.24 17.73
N ILE A 78 12.25 -8.41 17.90
CA ILE A 78 13.25 -7.40 17.54
C ILE A 78 14.10 -7.99 16.42
N ILE A 79 14.08 -7.35 15.25
CA ILE A 79 14.87 -7.76 14.09
C ILE A 79 16.24 -7.05 14.12
N GLY A 80 16.26 -5.74 14.34
CA GLY A 80 17.48 -4.91 14.27
C GLY A 80 18.02 -4.78 12.84
N GLY A 81 19.14 -4.07 12.69
CA GLY A 81 19.80 -3.84 11.39
C GLY A 81 19.58 -2.43 10.84
N ARG A 82 20.68 -1.79 10.41
CA ARG A 82 20.66 -0.44 9.83
C ARG A 82 19.89 -0.38 8.51
N ASP A 83 20.01 -1.44 7.72
CA ASP A 83 19.44 -1.56 6.38
C ASP A 83 18.25 -2.54 6.36
N ALA A 84 17.65 -2.80 7.53
CA ALA A 84 16.47 -3.64 7.63
C ALA A 84 15.28 -2.96 6.94
N ILE A 85 14.44 -3.76 6.30
CA ILE A 85 13.24 -3.29 5.61
C ILE A 85 12.31 -2.64 6.63
N THR A 86 11.89 -1.41 6.35
CA THR A 86 11.00 -0.61 7.18
C THR A 86 9.54 -0.78 6.77
N SER A 87 8.61 -0.42 7.66
CA SER A 87 7.17 -0.52 7.38
C SER A 87 6.69 0.50 6.33
N VAL A 88 7.36 1.65 6.24
CA VAL A 88 7.12 2.71 5.25
C VAL A 88 8.48 3.16 4.73
N GLU A 89 8.74 2.84 3.47
CA GLU A 89 10.01 3.17 2.79
C GLU A 89 9.86 4.54 2.08
N GLY A 90 10.54 4.72 0.94
CA GLY A 90 10.46 5.93 0.14
C GLY A 90 11.43 7.01 0.59
N SER A 91 11.22 8.24 0.10
CA SER A 91 12.14 9.35 0.38
C SER A 91 11.92 10.01 1.74
N GLY A 92 10.81 9.69 2.41
CA GLY A 92 10.42 10.29 3.68
C GLY A 92 10.00 11.76 3.57
N ILE A 93 9.69 12.37 4.71
CA ILE A 93 9.33 13.79 4.82
C ILE A 93 10.57 14.65 5.06
N LYS A 94 10.59 15.89 4.55
CA LYS A 94 11.70 16.83 4.81
C LYS A 94 11.46 17.66 6.07
N THR A 95 10.20 17.94 6.37
CA THR A 95 9.80 18.80 7.48
C THR A 95 8.63 18.18 8.24
N MET A 96 8.49 18.54 9.52
CA MET A 96 7.34 18.09 10.33
C MET A 96 5.99 18.61 9.81
N GLY A 97 5.99 19.67 9.00
CA GLY A 97 4.76 20.18 8.36
C GLY A 97 4.21 19.26 7.27
N GLU A 98 5.01 18.31 6.77
CA GLU A 98 4.62 17.34 5.73
C GLU A 98 4.12 16.00 6.32
N VAL A 99 4.13 15.85 7.66
CA VAL A 99 3.76 14.58 8.31
C VAL A 99 2.26 14.32 8.21
N VAL A 100 1.90 13.08 7.86
CA VAL A 100 0.53 12.59 8.01
C VAL A 100 0.28 12.31 9.49
N THR A 101 -0.59 13.10 10.12
CA THR A 101 -0.95 12.94 11.53
C THR A 101 -2.19 12.07 11.65
N LEU A 102 -2.02 10.87 12.19
CA LEU A 102 -3.13 9.94 12.37
C LEU A 102 -4.00 10.32 13.59
N LYS A 103 -5.30 10.06 13.47
CA LYS A 103 -6.34 10.39 14.45
C LYS A 103 -7.17 9.16 14.77
N ASN A 104 -8.06 9.29 15.78
CA ASN A 104 -9.00 8.24 16.19
C ASN A 104 -8.33 6.90 16.48
N MET A 105 -7.15 6.95 17.09
CA MET A 105 -6.32 5.76 17.30
C MET A 105 -6.96 4.80 18.31
N THR A 106 -7.02 3.52 17.95
CA THR A 106 -7.39 2.43 18.86
C THR A 106 -6.30 1.36 18.90
N ILE A 107 -6.14 0.70 20.04
CA ILE A 107 -5.17 -0.37 20.23
C ILE A 107 -5.92 -1.63 20.67
N LYS A 108 -5.68 -2.74 19.96
CA LYS A 108 -6.25 -4.05 20.26
C LYS A 108 -5.13 -5.08 20.39
N ARG A 109 -5.26 -6.01 21.33
CA ARG A 109 -4.36 -7.17 21.40
C ARG A 109 -4.89 -8.25 20.46
N PHE A 110 -4.02 -8.79 19.61
CA PHE A 110 -4.34 -9.90 18.72
C PHE A 110 -3.35 -11.04 18.99
N LEU A 111 -3.79 -12.05 19.75
CA LEU A 111 -2.92 -13.12 20.26
C LEU A 111 -1.72 -12.54 21.05
N LYS A 112 -0.50 -12.73 20.53
CA LYS A 112 0.75 -12.22 21.11
C LYS A 112 1.13 -10.84 20.57
N ASP A 113 0.46 -10.38 19.53
CA ASP A 113 0.76 -9.15 18.79
C ASP A 113 -0.20 -8.03 19.22
N ILE A 114 0.11 -6.81 18.81
CA ILE A 114 -0.79 -5.64 18.95
C ILE A 114 -1.18 -5.13 17.57
N LEU A 115 -2.43 -4.71 17.46
CA LEU A 115 -2.97 -3.99 16.33
C LEU A 115 -3.22 -2.54 16.76
N ILE A 116 -2.65 -1.60 16.02
CA ILE A 116 -2.97 -0.17 16.12
C ILE A 116 -3.79 0.20 14.88
N GLU A 117 -5.01 0.69 15.08
CA GLU A 117 -5.87 1.21 14.00
C GLU A 117 -5.97 2.73 14.15
N ALA A 118 -5.87 3.47 13.04
CA ALA A 118 -6.05 4.91 13.02
C ALA A 118 -6.48 5.42 11.64
N GLU A 119 -6.85 6.70 11.56
CA GLU A 119 -7.35 7.38 10.35
C GLU A 119 -6.45 8.58 10.01
N ALA A 120 -6.29 8.92 8.72
CA ALA A 120 -5.52 10.10 8.29
C ALA A 120 -6.22 11.44 8.64
#